data_AF-A0A7V2RGL5-F1
#
_entry.id   AF-A0A7V2RGL5-F1
#
_cell.length_a   1.000
_cell.length_b   1.000
_cell.length_c   1.000
_cell.angle_alpha   90.00
_cell.angle_beta   90.00
_cell.angle_gamma   90.00
#
_symmetry.space_group_name_H-M   'P 1'
#
loop_
_entity.id
_entity.type
_entity.pdbx_description
1 polymer ?
#
loop_
_entity_poly.entity_id
_entity_poly.type
_entity_poly.pdbx_seq_one_letter_code
_entity_poly.pdbx_strand_id
1 'polypeptide(L)'
;MLLKSNEKTCPMKKSLVVVIAVVTIFITFAGCSQEETKSITVFCGSASKPAMEEAAQVFEEETGITAYLNFSGSGTVLSQMKVSQSGDLYIPGSPDYMAMAIEDGVVEPDTVVIISYLVPAILVQAGNPLNIWGLADLAR
;
A
#
# COMPACT_ATOMS: atom_id res chain seq x y z
N MET A 1 -48.07 36.33 54.55
CA MET A 1 -48.23 36.42 53.08
C MET A 1 -46.91 36.02 52.43
N LEU A 2 -46.71 34.74 52.12
CA LEU A 2 -45.65 34.26 51.22
C LEU A 2 -46.18 32.99 50.53
N LEU A 3 -46.59 33.15 49.27
CA LEU A 3 -47.10 32.08 48.41
C LEU A 3 -45.92 31.29 47.86
N LYS A 4 -45.91 29.98 48.12
CA LYS A 4 -44.96 29.01 47.55
C LYS A 4 -45.48 28.61 46.17
N SER A 5 -44.94 29.20 45.10
CA SER A 5 -45.25 28.83 43.73
C SER A 5 -44.52 27.54 43.37
N ASN A 6 -45.30 26.53 42.95
CA ASN A 6 -44.85 25.20 42.59
C ASN A 6 -44.66 25.16 41.05
N GLU A 7 -43.42 25.20 40.57
CA GLU A 7 -43.10 25.12 39.15
C GLU A 7 -43.38 23.71 38.61
N LYS A 8 -44.52 23.54 37.96
CA LYS A 8 -44.82 22.37 37.14
C LYS A 8 -43.98 22.43 35.87
N THR A 9 -42.91 21.64 35.82
CA THR A 9 -42.11 21.48 34.60
C THR A 9 -42.90 20.74 33.52
N CYS A 10 -43.06 21.39 32.35
CA CYS A 10 -43.77 20.87 31.18
C CYS A 10 -43.18 19.53 30.69
N PRO A 11 -44.00 18.50 30.40
CA PRO A 11 -43.53 17.15 30.05
C PRO A 11 -42.79 17.07 28.71
N MET A 12 -42.96 18.05 27.82
CA MET A 12 -42.36 18.06 26.47
C MET A 12 -40.84 18.11 26.48
N LYS A 13 -40.21 18.75 27.49
CA LYS A 13 -38.75 18.85 27.58
C LYS A 13 -38.10 17.49 27.92
N LYS A 14 -38.79 16.63 28.66
CA LYS A 14 -38.31 15.28 29.02
C LYS A 14 -38.47 14.31 27.83
N SER A 15 -39.60 14.37 27.12
CA SER A 15 -39.79 13.56 25.91
C SER A 15 -38.81 13.92 24.79
N LEU A 16 -38.48 15.21 24.62
CA LEU A 16 -37.50 15.64 23.61
C LEU A 16 -36.09 15.09 23.90
N VAL A 17 -35.68 15.09 25.18
CA VAL A 17 -34.37 14.54 25.59
C VAL A 17 -34.31 13.02 25.38
N VAL A 18 -35.40 12.31 25.65
CA VAL A 18 -35.49 10.86 25.42
C VAL A 18 -35.42 10.54 23.93
N VAL A 19 -36.11 11.30 23.08
CA VAL A 19 -36.06 11.10 21.61
C VAL A 19 -34.65 11.36 21.08
N ILE A 20 -33.97 12.43 21.52
CA ILE A 20 -32.59 12.72 21.11
C ILE A 20 -31.64 11.60 21.56
N ALA A 21 -31.79 11.10 22.80
CA ALA A 21 -30.97 9.99 23.30
C ALA A 21 -31.19 8.69 22.51
N VAL A 22 -32.45 8.37 22.17
CA VAL A 22 -32.78 7.18 21.36
C VAL A 22 -32.26 7.31 19.93
N VAL A 23 -32.34 8.50 19.33
CA VAL A 23 -31.78 8.75 17.99
C VAL A 23 -30.25 8.65 17.99
N THR A 24 -29.58 9.12 19.04
CA THR A 24 -28.11 9.03 19.17
C THR A 24 -27.65 7.59 19.39
N ILE A 25 -28.43 6.79 20.13
CA ILE A 25 -28.22 5.35 20.32
C ILE A 25 -28.44 4.58 19.01
N PHE A 26 -29.43 4.94 18.20
CA PHE A 26 -29.66 4.31 16.90
C PHE A 26 -28.56 4.61 15.88
N ILE A 27 -28.01 5.83 15.89
CA ILE A 27 -26.89 6.21 14.99
C ILE A 27 -25.59 5.48 15.37
N THR A 28 -25.38 5.18 16.66
CA THR A 28 -24.19 4.43 17.12
C THR A 28 -24.28 2.92 16.85
N PHE A 29 -25.47 2.35 16.77
CA PHE A 29 -25.69 0.93 16.41
C PHE A 29 -25.75 0.66 14.90
N ALA A 30 -25.90 1.70 14.07
CA ALA A 30 -25.84 1.60 12.61
C ALA A 30 -24.40 1.69 12.06
N GLY A 31 -23.39 1.48 12.92
CA GLY A 31 -22.00 1.38 12.50
C GLY A 31 -21.83 0.24 11.49
N CYS A 32 -21.61 0.61 10.24
CA CYS A 32 -21.36 -0.29 9.12
C CYS A 32 -20.35 -1.37 9.51
N SER A 33 -20.73 -2.63 9.35
CA SER A 33 -19.77 -3.70 9.12
C SER A 33 -19.11 -3.46 7.75
N GLN A 34 -18.06 -2.64 7.72
CA GLN A 34 -17.13 -2.66 6.58
C GLN A 34 -16.36 -3.98 6.69
N GLU A 35 -16.57 -4.87 5.72
CA GLU A 35 -15.55 -5.88 5.42
C GLU A 35 -14.28 -5.10 5.08
N GLU A 36 -13.32 -5.12 6.01
CA GLU A 36 -12.02 -4.49 5.81
C GLU A 36 -11.27 -5.32 4.76
N THR A 37 -11.37 -4.91 3.49
CA THR A 37 -10.58 -5.51 2.41
C THR A 37 -9.12 -5.29 2.76
N LYS A 38 -8.44 -6.36 3.17
CA LYS A 38 -7.02 -6.32 3.48
C LYS A 38 -6.26 -6.00 2.20
N SER A 39 -5.27 -5.13 2.33
CA SER A 39 -4.38 -4.79 1.22
C SER A 39 -2.95 -4.67 1.71
N ILE A 40 -2.02 -4.82 0.78
CA ILE A 40 -0.60 -4.58 0.98
C ILE A 40 -0.09 -3.60 -0.08
N THR A 41 0.89 -2.79 0.27
CA THR A 41 1.58 -1.86 -0.62
C THR A 41 2.99 -2.36 -0.89
N VAL A 42 3.34 -2.51 -2.16
CA VAL A 42 4.61 -3.08 -2.62
C VAL A 42 5.36 -2.04 -3.44
N PHE A 43 6.59 -1.73 -3.06
CA PHE A 43 7.50 -0.83 -3.75
C PHE A 43 8.47 -1.62 -4.62
N CYS A 44 8.26 -1.60 -5.93
CA CYS A 44 8.94 -2.46 -6.90
C CYS A 44 9.85 -1.68 -7.87
N GLY A 45 11.03 -2.21 -8.13
CA GLY A 45 11.85 -1.79 -9.27
C GLY A 45 11.15 -2.10 -10.60
N SER A 46 11.13 -1.17 -11.56
CA SER A 46 10.37 -1.31 -12.81
C SER A 46 10.72 -2.54 -13.66
N ALA A 47 11.93 -3.09 -13.51
CA ALA A 47 12.36 -4.29 -14.25
C ALA A 47 11.53 -5.54 -13.93
N SER A 48 10.91 -5.61 -12.73
CA SER A 48 10.11 -6.74 -12.31
C SER A 48 8.62 -6.62 -12.67
N LYS A 49 8.21 -5.54 -13.34
CA LYS A 49 6.79 -5.20 -13.54
C LYS A 49 5.94 -6.35 -14.09
N PRO A 50 6.27 -7.00 -15.22
CA PRO A 50 5.42 -8.06 -15.76
C PRO A 50 5.23 -9.23 -14.79
N ALA A 51 6.32 -9.65 -14.12
CA ALA A 51 6.28 -10.76 -13.18
C ALA A 51 5.52 -10.40 -11.89
N MET A 52 5.61 -9.15 -11.43
CA MET A 52 4.92 -8.70 -10.22
C MET A 52 3.43 -8.44 -10.45
N GLU A 53 3.03 -7.97 -11.64
CA GLU A 53 1.61 -7.84 -11.99
C GLU A 53 0.92 -9.22 -12.01
N GLU A 54 1.58 -10.24 -12.60
CA GLU A 54 1.09 -11.62 -12.58
C GLU A 54 1.03 -12.18 -11.15
N ALA A 55 2.09 -11.99 -10.36
CA ALA A 55 2.12 -12.45 -8.98
C ALA A 55 1.06 -11.80 -8.10
N ALA A 56 0.80 -10.49 -8.27
CA ALA A 56 -0.24 -9.77 -7.54
C ALA A 56 -1.64 -10.29 -7.86
N GLN A 57 -1.90 -10.58 -9.14
CA GLN A 57 -3.18 -11.16 -9.56
C GLN A 57 -3.41 -12.52 -8.89
N VAL A 58 -2.43 -13.43 -8.98
CA VAL A 58 -2.53 -14.77 -8.37
C VAL A 58 -2.69 -14.66 -6.84
N PHE A 59 -1.91 -13.79 -6.20
CA PHE A 59 -1.99 -13.56 -4.76
C PHE A 59 -3.39 -13.07 -4.34
N GLU A 60 -3.97 -12.13 -5.07
CA GLU A 60 -5.32 -11.61 -4.79
C GLU A 60 -6.40 -12.67 -5.00
N GLU A 61 -6.30 -13.49 -6.05
CA GLU A 61 -7.21 -14.61 -6.31
C GLU A 61 -7.17 -15.67 -5.19
N GLU A 62 -5.99 -15.98 -4.66
CA GLU A 62 -5.81 -17.00 -3.62
C GLU A 62 -6.18 -16.52 -2.22
N THR A 63 -5.92 -15.25 -1.91
CA THR A 63 -5.99 -14.73 -0.54
C THR A 63 -7.15 -13.75 -0.32
N GLY A 64 -7.69 -13.17 -1.38
CA GLY A 64 -8.61 -12.04 -1.32
C GLY A 64 -7.97 -10.72 -0.85
N ILE A 65 -6.63 -10.65 -0.79
CA ILE A 65 -5.87 -9.45 -0.38
C ILE A 65 -5.36 -8.74 -1.63
N THR A 66 -5.72 -7.47 -1.79
CA THR A 66 -5.24 -6.65 -2.91
C THR A 66 -3.78 -6.21 -2.69
N ALA A 67 -2.92 -6.41 -3.70
CA ALA A 67 -1.55 -5.92 -3.68
C ALA A 67 -1.40 -4.66 -4.56
N TYR A 68 -1.21 -3.50 -3.93
CA TYR A 68 -0.96 -2.23 -4.62
C TYR A 68 0.52 -2.10 -4.99
N LEU A 69 0.81 -2.20 -6.29
CA LEU A 69 2.17 -2.16 -6.81
C LEU A 69 2.59 -0.74 -7.23
N ASN A 70 3.64 -0.21 -6.60
CA ASN A 70 4.29 1.03 -6.99
C ASN A 70 5.58 0.74 -7.75
N PHE A 71 5.64 1.10 -9.04
CA PHE A 71 6.80 0.86 -9.89
C PHE A 71 7.61 2.14 -10.17
N SER A 72 8.92 2.07 -9.98
CA SER A 72 9.86 3.08 -10.48
C SER A 72 11.30 2.52 -10.47
N GLY A 73 12.31 3.37 -10.71
CA GLY A 73 13.69 3.00 -10.42
C GLY A 73 13.86 2.67 -8.93
N SER A 74 14.71 1.69 -8.59
CA SER A 74 14.88 1.18 -7.22
C SER A 74 15.13 2.27 -6.17
N GLY A 75 15.95 3.27 -6.50
CA GLY A 75 16.22 4.41 -5.62
C GLY A 75 15.03 5.37 -5.49
N THR A 76 14.22 5.51 -6.53
CA THR A 76 12.99 6.33 -6.50
C THR A 76 11.95 5.70 -5.61
N VAL A 77 11.66 4.39 -5.77
CA VAL A 77 10.70 3.71 -4.88
C VAL A 77 11.22 3.61 -3.45
N LEU A 78 12.53 3.49 -3.21
CA LEU A 78 13.12 3.61 -1.87
C LEU A 78 12.84 4.99 -1.27
N SER A 79 13.09 6.06 -2.03
CA SER A 79 12.84 7.43 -1.57
C SER A 79 11.36 7.65 -1.26
N GLN A 80 10.46 7.13 -2.08
CA GLN A 80 9.02 7.20 -1.85
C GLN A 80 8.62 6.48 -0.56
N MET A 81 9.08 5.25 -0.36
CA MET A 81 8.84 4.46 0.86
C MET A 81 9.35 5.20 2.12
N LYS A 82 10.55 5.80 2.05
CA LYS A 82 11.12 6.59 3.15
C LYS A 82 10.28 7.82 3.47
N VAL A 83 9.84 8.56 2.44
CA VAL A 83 9.05 9.79 2.61
C VAL A 83 7.63 9.48 3.10
N SER A 84 7.01 8.42 2.60
CA SER A 84 5.67 8.03 3.03
C SER A 84 5.66 7.38 4.41
N GLN A 85 6.81 6.89 4.88
CA GLN A 85 6.96 6.10 6.11
C GLN A 85 5.95 4.93 6.14
N SER A 86 5.70 4.35 4.97
CA SER A 86 4.68 3.33 4.77
C SER A 86 5.09 2.39 3.63
N GLY A 87 4.48 1.21 3.60
CA GLY A 87 4.81 0.13 2.67
C GLY A 87 5.00 -1.18 3.42
N ASP A 88 4.61 -2.28 2.79
CA ASP A 88 4.70 -3.63 3.37
C ASP A 88 5.87 -4.41 2.77
N LEU A 89 6.20 -4.16 1.50
CA LEU A 89 7.24 -4.86 0.77
C LEU A 89 8.10 -3.91 -0.08
N TYR A 90 9.40 -4.15 -0.07
CA TYR A 90 10.37 -3.47 -0.93
C TYR A 90 11.10 -4.48 -1.81
N ILE A 91 10.99 -4.34 -3.13
CA ILE A 91 11.55 -5.26 -4.12
C ILE A 91 12.42 -4.45 -5.10
N PRO A 92 13.67 -4.13 -4.74
CA PRO A 92 14.58 -3.40 -5.62
C PRO A 92 15.06 -4.27 -6.79
N GLY A 93 15.47 -3.62 -7.88
CA GLY A 93 16.10 -4.29 -9.02
C GLY A 93 17.52 -4.77 -8.78
N SER A 94 18.15 -4.41 -7.65
CA SER A 94 19.52 -4.85 -7.33
C SER A 94 19.82 -4.81 -5.82
N PRO A 95 20.78 -5.63 -5.33
CA PRO A 95 21.05 -5.78 -3.90
C PRO A 95 21.64 -4.54 -3.21
N ASP A 96 22.30 -3.65 -3.93
CA ASP A 96 22.86 -2.40 -3.43
C ASP A 96 21.78 -1.48 -2.85
N TYR A 97 20.61 -1.39 -3.49
CA TYR A 97 19.49 -0.63 -2.93
C TYR A 97 18.87 -1.28 -1.70
N MET A 98 18.88 -2.62 -1.62
CA MET A 98 18.45 -3.31 -0.41
C MET A 98 19.40 -3.03 0.76
N ALA A 99 20.71 -3.02 0.51
CA ALA A 99 21.71 -2.65 1.51
C ALA A 99 21.49 -1.21 2.02
N MET A 100 21.20 -0.26 1.13
CA MET A 100 20.84 1.11 1.50
C MET A 100 19.57 1.16 2.37
N ALA A 101 18.53 0.41 2.00
CA ALA A 101 17.27 0.38 2.75
C ALA A 101 17.44 -0.17 4.19
N ILE A 102 18.33 -1.16 4.35
CA ILE A 102 18.73 -1.68 5.67
C ILE A 102 19.52 -0.63 6.46
N GLU A 103 20.52 0.00 5.84
CA GLU A 103 21.35 1.04 6.47
C GLU A 103 20.49 2.23 6.93
N ASP A 104 19.50 2.60 6.13
CA ASP A 104 18.52 3.64 6.42
C ASP A 104 17.50 3.24 7.51
N GLY A 105 17.49 1.97 7.94
CA GLY A 105 16.57 1.45 8.97
C GLY A 105 15.11 1.37 8.52
N VAL A 106 14.85 1.27 7.20
CA VAL A 106 13.50 1.16 6.64
C VAL A 106 13.15 -0.25 6.16
N VAL A 107 14.10 -1.19 6.27
CA VAL A 107 13.90 -2.63 6.06
C VAL A 107 14.60 -3.39 7.17
N GLU A 108 13.91 -4.38 7.75
CA GLU A 108 14.47 -5.27 8.75
C GLU A 108 15.37 -6.33 8.08
N PRO A 109 16.68 -6.42 8.43
CA PRO A 109 17.63 -7.28 7.73
C PRO A 109 17.26 -8.77 7.69
N ASP A 110 16.58 -9.27 8.73
CA ASP A 110 16.19 -10.66 8.88
C ASP A 110 15.00 -11.07 8.00
N THR A 111 14.32 -10.11 7.38
CA THR A 111 13.20 -10.35 6.45
C THR A 111 13.63 -10.50 4.99
N VAL A 112 14.91 -10.25 4.67
CA VAL A 112 15.39 -10.17 3.29
C VAL A 112 15.59 -11.55 2.67
N VAL A 113 14.96 -11.76 1.52
CA VAL A 113 15.05 -13.00 0.74
C VAL A 113 15.32 -12.69 -0.74
N ILE A 114 16.19 -13.47 -1.37
CA ILE A 114 16.42 -13.40 -2.82
C ILE A 114 15.30 -14.17 -3.53
N ILE A 115 14.51 -13.46 -4.35
CA ILE A 115 13.38 -14.06 -5.09
C ILE A 115 13.65 -14.23 -6.59
N SER A 116 14.65 -13.53 -7.15
CA SER A 116 14.95 -13.56 -8.59
C SER A 116 16.37 -13.10 -8.92
N TYR A 117 16.79 -13.35 -10.16
CA TYR A 117 18.04 -12.85 -10.75
C TYR A 117 17.74 -12.14 -12.07
N LEU A 118 18.41 -11.02 -12.31
CA LEU A 118 18.38 -10.30 -13.57
C LEU A 118 19.65 -10.62 -14.36
N VAL A 119 19.48 -11.03 -15.62
CA VAL A 119 20.59 -11.24 -16.55
C VAL A 119 20.64 -10.04 -17.50
N PRO A 120 21.69 -9.21 -17.44
CA PRO A 120 21.86 -8.13 -18.40
C PRO A 120 22.01 -8.69 -19.80
N ALA A 121 21.28 -8.11 -20.76
CA ALA A 121 21.32 -8.52 -22.16
C ALA A 121 21.38 -7.28 -23.07
N ILE A 122 22.04 -7.44 -24.22
CA ILE A 122 21.99 -6.46 -25.31
C ILE A 122 20.80 -6.84 -26.20
N LEU A 123 19.78 -5.99 -26.21
CA LEU A 123 18.61 -6.18 -27.08
C LEU A 123 18.90 -5.54 -28.44
N VAL A 124 18.67 -6.31 -29.51
CA VAL A 124 18.81 -5.87 -30.90
C VAL A 124 17.48 -5.97 -31.63
N GLN A 125 17.34 -5.24 -32.74
CA GLN A 125 16.17 -5.39 -33.60
C GLN A 125 16.05 -6.84 -34.12
N ALA A 126 14.82 -7.29 -34.35
CA ALA A 126 14.56 -8.61 -34.91
C ALA A 126 15.36 -8.83 -36.20
N GLY A 127 16.02 -9.98 -36.31
CA GLY A 127 16.93 -10.30 -37.43
C GLY A 127 18.35 -9.73 -37.31
N ASN A 128 18.65 -8.94 -36.27
CA ASN A 128 19.96 -8.34 -36.01
C ASN A 128 20.58 -7.62 -37.23
N PRO A 129 19.89 -6.62 -37.83
CA PRO A 129 20.32 -5.99 -39.07
C PRO A 129 21.69 -5.29 -38.97
N LEU A 130 22.12 -4.93 -37.76
CA LEU A 130 23.40 -4.27 -37.49
C LEU A 130 24.51 -5.26 -37.08
N ASN A 131 24.23 -6.57 -37.05
CA ASN A 131 25.17 -7.62 -36.65
C ASN A 131 25.86 -7.33 -35.29
N ILE A 132 25.08 -6.92 -34.30
CA ILE A 132 25.56 -6.65 -32.94
C ILE A 132 25.59 -7.98 -32.17
N TRP A 133 26.77 -8.41 -31.74
CA TRP A 133 26.99 -9.63 -30.96
C TRP A 133 27.63 -9.36 -29.59
N GLY A 134 28.16 -8.17 -29.38
CA GLY A 134 28.70 -7.75 -28.09
C GLY A 134 28.96 -6.26 -28.01
N LEU A 135 29.55 -5.84 -26.89
CA LEU A 135 29.82 -4.44 -26.60
C LEU A 135 30.70 -3.75 -27.66
N ALA A 136 31.64 -4.49 -28.26
CA ALA A 136 32.52 -3.96 -29.30
C ALA A 136 31.77 -3.53 -30.57
N ASP A 137 30.63 -4.15 -30.87
CA ASP A 137 29.81 -3.79 -32.03
C ASP A 137 28.99 -2.51 -31.80
N LEU A 138 28.81 -2.08 -30.54
CA LEU A 138 28.09 -0.84 -30.18
C LEU A 138 28.91 0.44 -30.38
N ALA A 139 30.21 0.31 -30.67
CA ALA A 139 31.13 1.44 -30.84
C ALA A 139 31.34 1.86 -32.32
N ARG A 140 30.61 1.25 -33.26
CA ARG A 140 30.67 1.54 -34.70
C ARG A 140 29.49 2.40 -35.13
#